data_AF-A0A564QAK6-F1
#
_entry.id   AF-A0A564QAK6-F1
#
_cell.length_a   1.000
_cell.length_b   1.000
_cell.length_c   1.000
_cell.angle_alpha   90.00
_cell.angle_beta   90.00
_cell.angle_gamma   90.00
#
_symmetry.space_group_name_H-M   'P 1'
#
loop_
_entity.id
_entity.type
_entity.pdbx_description
1 polymer ?
#
loop_
_entity_poly.entity_id
_entity_poly.type
_entity_poly.pdbx_seq_one_letter_code
_entity_poly.pdbx_strand_id
1 'polypeptide(L)'
;MRIKQILCRYNHPQSNGKIEKWFDLYKNHRNSFDGLDKMIEWYNRVRPHMSLNFDDLETPERAFYRKAGDLIFGNFVSLMERSMEAER
;
A
#
# COMPACT_ATOMS: atom_id res chain seq x y z
N MET A 1 11.85 -6.72 -14.63
CA MET A 1 10.96 -5.74 -13.96
C MET A 1 11.42 -4.34 -14.34
N ARG A 2 10.65 -3.58 -15.14
CA ARG A 2 11.01 -2.20 -15.54
C ARG A 2 10.23 -1.22 -14.66
N ILE A 3 10.84 -0.74 -13.58
CA ILE A 3 10.24 0.24 -12.66
C ILE A 3 10.64 1.64 -13.12
N LYS A 4 9.64 2.48 -13.44
CA LYS A 4 9.89 3.90 -13.74
C LYS A 4 10.09 4.66 -12.44
N GLN A 5 11.29 5.18 -12.21
CA GLN A 5 11.56 6.07 -11.09
C GLN A 5 10.93 7.44 -11.33
N ILE A 6 10.22 7.96 -10.32
CA ILE A 6 9.64 9.31 -10.33
C ILE A 6 10.25 10.05 -9.14
N LEU A 7 11.10 11.04 -9.41
CA LEU A 7 11.82 11.79 -8.37
C LEU A 7 11.04 13.06 -7.99
N CYS A 8 11.09 13.42 -6.71
CA CYS A 8 10.52 14.66 -6.21
C CYS A 8 11.51 15.83 -6.38
N ARG A 9 10.99 17.05 -6.47
CA ARG A 9 11.83 18.26 -6.47
C ARG A 9 12.48 18.49 -5.11
N TYR A 10 13.65 19.13 -5.13
CA TYR A 10 14.30 19.62 -3.91
C TYR A 10 13.35 20.56 -3.15
N ASN A 11 13.31 20.42 -1.82
CA ASN A 11 12.53 21.25 -0.90
C ASN A 11 11.01 21.28 -1.16
N HIS A 12 10.44 20.15 -1.61
CA HIS A 12 9.01 20.04 -1.88
C HIS A 12 8.35 18.89 -1.09
N PRO A 13 8.12 19.08 0.24
CA PRO A 13 7.62 18.05 1.14
C PRO A 13 6.23 17.52 0.75
N GLN A 14 5.41 18.36 0.12
CA GLN A 14 4.06 17.98 -0.30
C GLN A 14 4.03 16.78 -1.26
N SER A 15 5.06 16.58 -2.11
CA SER A 15 5.12 15.42 -3.01
C SER A 15 5.27 14.09 -2.27
N ASN A 16 6.01 14.07 -1.15
CA ASN A 16 6.21 12.87 -0.34
C ASN A 16 5.31 12.83 0.90
N GLY A 17 4.32 13.72 0.98
CA GLY A 17 3.49 13.90 2.18
C GLY A 17 2.80 12.64 2.71
N LYS A 18 2.47 11.67 1.83
CA LYS A 18 1.93 10.36 2.26
C LYS A 18 2.93 9.56 3.08
N ILE A 19 4.18 9.50 2.62
CA ILE A 19 5.28 8.81 3.31
C ILE A 19 5.64 9.57 4.59
N GLU A 20 5.72 10.90 4.54
CA GLU A 20 5.98 11.72 5.73
C GLU A 20 4.93 11.48 6.82
N LYS A 21 3.64 11.48 6.47
CA LYS A 21 2.56 11.17 7.41
C LYS A 21 2.62 9.75 7.96
N TRP A 22 3.06 8.78 7.15
CA TRP A 22 3.30 7.43 7.65
C TRP A 22 4.43 7.39 8.68
N PHE A 23 5.54 8.12 8.44
CA PHE A 23 6.64 8.22 9.40
C PHE A 23 6.26 8.96 10.68
N ASP A 24 5.42 9.99 10.60
CA ASP A 24 4.86 10.66 11.79
C ASP A 24 4.05 9.67 12.62
N LEU A 25 3.17 8.88 11.98
CA LEU A 25 2.40 7.85 12.64
C LEU A 25 3.30 6.78 13.29
N TYR A 26 4.36 6.37 12.58
CA TYR A 26 5.37 5.44 13.09
C TYR A 26 6.03 5.97 14.36
N LYS A 27 6.56 7.20 14.35
CA LYS A 27 7.20 7.80 15.53
C LYS A 27 6.27 7.86 16.73
N ASN A 28 4.99 8.16 16.51
CA ASN A 28 4.01 8.31 17.57
C ASN A 28 3.54 6.98 18.18
N HIS A 29 3.47 5.90 17.38
CA HIS A 29 2.84 4.64 17.81
C HIS A 29 3.83 3.49 18.00
N ARG A 30 5.07 3.59 17.49
CA ARG A 30 6.04 2.48 17.52
C ARG A 30 6.24 1.90 18.91
N ASN A 31 6.29 2.74 19.94
CA ASN A 31 6.55 2.31 21.32
C ASN A 31 5.36 1.58 21.96
N SER A 32 4.18 1.63 21.35
CA SER A 32 2.99 0.92 21.81
C SER A 32 2.91 -0.53 21.34
N PHE A 33 3.90 -1.00 20.56
CA PHE A 33 3.94 -2.34 19.99
C PHE A 33 5.26 -3.05 20.29
N ASP A 34 5.19 -4.36 20.49
CA ASP A 34 6.34 -5.24 20.75
C ASP A 34 7.26 -5.42 19.52
N GLY A 35 6.92 -4.81 18.38
CA GLY A 35 7.72 -4.88 17.16
C GLY A 35 7.12 -4.11 15.99
N LEU A 36 7.94 -3.88 14.96
CA LEU A 36 7.50 -3.23 13.73
C LEU A 36 6.40 -4.05 13.03
N ASP A 37 6.54 -5.37 13.00
CA ASP A 37 5.56 -6.24 12.32
C ASP A 37 4.17 -6.12 12.94
N LYS A 38 4.07 -6.07 14.28
CA LYS A 38 2.80 -5.87 14.99
C LYS A 38 2.19 -4.50 14.74
N MET A 39 3.03 -3.47 14.65
CA MET A 39 2.57 -2.14 14.27
C MET A 39 2.06 -2.10 12.83
N ILE A 40 2.75 -2.76 11.89
CA ILE A 40 2.34 -2.85 10.47
C ILE A 40 1.04 -3.65 10.34
N GLU A 41 0.92 -4.76 11.06
CA GLU A 41 -0.29 -5.59 11.13
C GLU A 41 -1.48 -4.75 11.60
N TRP A 42 -1.33 -4.04 12.72
CA TRP A 42 -2.34 -3.12 13.22
C TRP A 42 -2.69 -2.02 12.21
N TYR A 43 -1.68 -1.37 11.62
CA TYR A 43 -1.88 -0.29 10.67
C TYR A 43 -2.68 -0.74 9.44
N ASN A 44 -2.34 -1.91 8.87
CA ASN A 44 -2.95 -2.40 7.65
C ASN A 44 -4.30 -3.10 7.85
N ARG A 45 -4.45 -3.86 8.94
CA ARG A 45 -5.57 -4.79 9.14
C ARG A 45 -6.60 -4.34 10.18
N VAL A 46 -6.22 -3.49 11.12
CA VAL A 46 -7.07 -3.14 12.29
C VAL A 46 -7.48 -1.68 12.27
N ARG A 47 -6.56 -0.77 11.93
CA ARG A 47 -6.80 0.67 12.00
C ARG A 47 -7.66 1.17 10.82
N PRO A 48 -8.90 1.66 11.04
CA PRO A 48 -9.63 2.37 10.01
C PRO A 48 -8.96 3.71 9.70
N HIS A 49 -8.95 4.12 8.44
CA HIS A 49 -8.28 5.35 8.03
C HIS A 49 -9.29 6.43 7.60
N MET A 50 -9.24 7.61 8.23
CA MET A 50 -10.20 8.69 7.95
C MET A 50 -10.20 9.20 6.51
N SER A 51 -9.07 9.07 5.79
CA SER A 51 -9.00 9.44 4.36
C SER A 51 -9.47 8.33 3.41
N LEU A 52 -10.00 7.23 3.93
CA LEU A 52 -10.61 6.13 3.19
C LEU A 52 -12.12 6.15 3.45
N ASN A 53 -12.84 5.09 3.05
CA ASN A 53 -14.25 4.96 3.41
C ASN A 53 -14.40 4.72 4.92
N PHE A 54 -14.60 5.81 5.68
CA PHE A 54 -14.68 5.74 7.13
C PHE A 54 -16.02 5.19 7.62
N ASP A 55 -17.10 5.36 6.85
CA ASP A 55 -18.42 4.81 7.16
C ASP A 55 -18.36 3.27 7.24
N ASP A 56 -17.57 2.65 6.36
CA ASP A 56 -17.33 1.20 6.35
C ASP A 56 -16.13 0.76 7.20
N LEU A 57 -15.56 1.68 7.99
CA LEU A 57 -14.31 1.49 8.75
C LEU A 57 -13.21 0.85 7.89
N GLU A 58 -13.04 1.36 6.66
CA GLU A 58 -12.13 0.79 5.68
C GLU A 58 -10.67 0.88 6.17
N THR A 59 -10.00 -0.27 6.16
CA THR A 59 -8.58 -0.40 6.49
C THR A 59 -7.71 -0.20 5.24
N PRO A 60 -6.42 0.16 5.40
CA PRO A 60 -5.50 0.28 4.26
C PRO A 60 -5.43 -0.98 3.39
N GLU A 61 -5.46 -2.18 3.99
CA GLU A 61 -5.49 -3.43 3.24
C GLU A 61 -6.74 -3.57 2.36
N ARG A 62 -7.93 -3.30 2.92
CA ARG A 62 -9.20 -3.35 2.17
C ARG A 62 -9.18 -2.37 1.00
N ALA A 63 -8.70 -1.15 1.24
CA ALA A 63 -8.57 -0.15 0.18
C ALA A 63 -7.55 -0.54 -0.89
N PHE A 64 -6.47 -1.24 -0.54
CA PHE A 64 -5.50 -1.75 -1.50
C PHE A 64 -6.17 -2.73 -2.45
N TYR A 65 -6.81 -3.78 -1.93
CA TYR A 65 -7.47 -4.78 -2.77
C TYR A 65 -8.62 -4.20 -3.59
N ARG A 66 -9.41 -3.29 -3.04
CA ARG A 66 -10.47 -2.60 -3.78
C ARG A 66 -9.94 -1.78 -4.96
N LYS A 67 -8.82 -1.07 -4.78
CA LYS A 67 -8.25 -0.18 -5.81
C LYS A 67 -7.36 -0.92 -6.82
N ALA A 68 -6.68 -1.98 -6.38
CA ALA A 68 -5.72 -2.72 -7.20
C ALA A 68 -6.29 -4.03 -7.76
N GLY A 69 -7.50 -4.44 -7.37
CA GLY A 69 -8.09 -5.72 -7.74
C GLY A 69 -8.05 -6.00 -9.25
N ASP A 70 -8.54 -5.08 -10.06
CA ASP A 70 -8.56 -5.23 -11.52
C ASP A 70 -7.15 -5.34 -12.12
N LEU A 71 -6.20 -4.57 -11.59
CA LEU A 71 -4.81 -4.63 -12.01
C LEU A 71 -4.15 -5.96 -11.63
N ILE A 72 -4.40 -6.43 -10.41
CA ILE A 72 -3.89 -7.72 -9.92
C ILE A 72 -4.45 -8.84 -10.79
N PHE A 73 -5.75 -8.84 -11.04
CA PHE A 73 -6.40 -9.84 -11.87
C PHE A 73 -5.89 -9.80 -13.33
N GLY A 74 -5.82 -8.62 -13.93
CA GLY A 74 -5.28 -8.47 -15.29
C GLY A 74 -3.83 -8.92 -15.41
N ASN A 75 -2.98 -8.59 -14.43
CA ASN A 75 -1.59 -9.06 -14.38
C ASN A 75 -1.52 -10.59 -14.25
N PHE A 76 -2.41 -11.19 -13.45
CA PHE A 76 -2.49 -12.63 -13.30
C PHE A 76 -2.89 -13.32 -14.61
N VAL A 77 -3.93 -12.84 -15.29
CA VAL A 77 -4.37 -13.38 -16.59
C VAL A 77 -3.23 -13.30 -17.62
N SER A 78 -2.58 -12.13 -17.73
CA SER A 78 -1.46 -11.97 -18.67
C SER A 78 -0.27 -12.88 -18.35
N LEU A 79 -0.03 -13.19 -17.07
CA LEU A 79 0.99 -14.14 -16.67
C LEU A 79 0.62 -15.57 -17.11
N MET A 80 -0.64 -15.96 -16.89
CA MET A 80 -1.16 -17.28 -17.29
C MET A 80 -1.06 -17.50 -18.80
N GLU A 81 -1.47 -16.52 -19.60
CA GLU A 81 -1.39 -16.57 -21.07
C GLU A 81 0.06 -16.81 -21.53
N ARG A 82 1.02 -16.07 -20.98
CA ARG A 82 2.45 -16.23 -21.32
C ARG A 82 3.00 -17.60 -20.91
N SER A 83 2.57 -18.13 -19.77
CA SER A 83 2.96 -19.47 -19.33
C SER A 83 2.43 -20.54 -20.29
N MET A 84 1.18 -20.43 -20.74
CA MET A 84 0.59 -21.36 -21.71
C MET A 84 1.26 -21.27 -23.10
N GLU A 85 1.66 -20.08 -23.52
CA GLU A 85 2.40 -19.88 -24.77
C GLU A 85 3.82 -20.46 -24.71
N ALA A 86 4.48 -20.42 -23.54
CA ALA A 86 5.82 -20.96 -23.35
C ALA A 86 5.87 -22.50 -23.30
N GLU A 87 4.73 -23.15 -23.04
CA GLU A 87 4.58 -24.61 -22.98
C GLU A 87 4.18 -25.23 -24.34
N ARG A 88 3.93 -24.41 -25.37
CA ARG A 88 3.70 -24.83 -26.76
C ARG A 88 4.98 -24.80 -27.59
#